data_AF-A0A838H713-F1
#
_entry.id   AF-A0A838H713-F1
#
_cell.length_a   1.000
_cell.length_b   1.000
_cell.length_c   1.000
_cell.angle_alpha   90.00
_cell.angle_beta   90.00
_cell.angle_gamma   90.00
#
_symmetry.space_group_name_H-M   'P 1'
#
loop_
_entity.id
_entity.type
_entity.pdbx_description
1 polymer ?
#
loop_
_entity_poly.entity_id
_entity_poly.type
_entity_poly.pdbx_seq_one_letter_code
_entity_poly.pdbx_strand_id
1 'polypeptide(L)'
;WLYVRNFFPGRWPGGDPDFSTTEEFGDIDSGPTKTELLANRSRPKFVRPFHLATDKRPAEELYDTVADPHNLTNLAGNPSHAQIRTELANLLQNWMLGTADPRGTSPRTTFWDNTEYFGAG
;
A
#
# COMPACT_ATOMS: atom_id res chain seq x y z
N TRP A 1 -12.88 -3.16 -11.27
CA TRP A 1 -11.71 -2.28 -11.19
C TRP A 1 -11.58 -1.73 -9.79
N LEU A 2 -10.37 -1.78 -9.25
CA LEU A 2 -9.98 -1.14 -7.99
C LEU A 2 -8.86 -0.16 -8.29
N TYR A 3 -8.97 1.06 -7.75
CA TYR A 3 -7.92 2.08 -7.82
C TYR A 3 -7.53 2.50 -6.40
N VAL A 4 -6.23 2.56 -6.13
CA VAL A 4 -5.67 2.97 -4.85
C VAL A 4 -4.66 4.08 -5.09
N ARG A 5 -4.72 5.12 -4.26
CA ARG A 5 -3.77 6.23 -4.28
C ARG A 5 -2.97 6.25 -2.98
N ASN A 6 -1.67 6.06 -3.11
CA ASN A 6 -0.73 6.19 -2.01
C ASN A 6 -0.09 7.58 -2.03
N PHE A 7 -0.44 8.41 -1.05
CA PHE A 7 0.09 9.76 -0.93
C PHE A 7 1.53 9.81 -0.39
N PHE A 8 2.01 8.71 0.20
CA PHE A 8 3.31 8.59 0.83
C PHE A 8 4.05 7.31 0.40
N PRO A 9 4.39 7.12 -0.89
CA PRO A 9 5.06 5.92 -1.39
C PRO A 9 6.47 5.68 -0.81
N GLY A 10 7.04 6.69 -0.14
CA GLY A 10 8.30 6.54 0.59
C GLY A 10 8.17 5.84 1.95
N ARG A 11 6.96 5.73 2.52
CA ARG A 11 6.70 5.09 3.81
C ARG A 11 6.53 3.58 3.63
N TRP A 12 6.97 2.81 4.63
CA TRP A 12 6.77 1.36 4.64
C TRP A 12 5.32 1.01 5.00
N PRO A 13 4.67 0.06 4.30
CA PRO A 13 3.27 -0.29 4.54
C PRO A 13 3.07 -1.22 5.74
N GLY A 14 4.12 -1.89 6.24
CA GLY A 14 4.04 -2.85 7.34
C GLY A 14 5.38 -3.00 8.06
N GLY A 15 5.75 -2.00 8.87
CA GLY A 15 7.01 -1.95 9.59
C GLY A 15 8.18 -1.59 8.68
N ASP A 16 9.09 -0.77 9.19
CA ASP A 16 10.37 -0.53 8.52
C ASP A 16 11.30 -1.73 8.82
N PRO A 17 11.90 -2.40 7.81
CA PRO A 17 12.83 -3.50 8.01
C PRO A 17 14.04 -3.12 8.87
N ASP A 18 14.39 -1.83 8.91
CA ASP A 18 15.51 -1.30 9.67
C ASP A 18 15.11 -0.66 11.02
N PHE A 19 13.82 -0.73 11.41
CA PHE A 19 13.35 -0.15 12.67
C PHE A 19 13.88 -0.90 13.88
N SER A 20 14.28 -0.18 14.94
CA SER A 20 14.99 -0.73 16.10
C SER A 20 14.11 -1.50 17.11
N THR A 21 13.05 -2.17 16.66
CA THR A 21 12.33 -3.16 17.48
C THR A 21 12.97 -4.53 17.30
N THR A 22 12.54 -5.49 18.10
CA THR A 22 13.15 -6.81 18.25
C THR A 22 13.10 -7.70 16.99
N GLU A 23 12.40 -7.32 15.92
CA GLU A 23 12.19 -8.16 14.72
C GLU A 23 12.02 -7.36 13.41
N GLU A 24 12.55 -7.90 12.30
CA GLU A 24 12.39 -7.34 10.93
C GLU A 24 10.90 -7.24 10.54
N PHE A 25 10.48 -6.12 9.95
CA PHE A 25 9.07 -5.80 9.64
C PHE A 25 8.16 -5.93 10.87
N GLY A 26 8.45 -5.19 11.93
CA GLY A 26 7.79 -5.33 13.23
C GLY A 26 6.26 -5.20 13.25
N ASP A 27 5.67 -4.46 12.30
CA ASP A 27 4.20 -4.32 12.20
C ASP A 27 3.54 -5.44 11.38
N ILE A 28 4.30 -6.41 10.88
CA ILE A 28 3.77 -7.67 10.36
C ILE A 28 3.81 -8.66 11.52
N ASP A 29 2.64 -9.06 12.01
CA ASP A 29 2.52 -9.98 13.15
C ASP A 29 3.39 -11.23 12.96
N SER A 30 4.09 -11.61 14.04
CA SER A 30 4.93 -12.80 14.05
C SER A 30 4.09 -14.07 13.86
N GLY A 31 4.60 -15.01 13.09
CA GLY A 31 3.90 -16.25 12.79
C GLY A 31 4.66 -17.15 11.81
N PRO A 32 4.27 -18.43 11.69
CA PRO A 32 5.01 -19.40 10.89
C PRO A 32 5.15 -18.97 9.42
N THR A 33 4.16 -18.30 8.85
CA THR A 33 4.23 -17.77 7.48
C THR A 33 5.27 -16.67 7.33
N LYS A 34 5.33 -15.71 8.27
CA LYS A 34 6.35 -14.65 8.26
C LYS A 34 7.75 -15.26 8.41
N THR A 35 7.91 -16.22 9.33
CA THR A 35 9.18 -16.94 9.53
C THR A 35 9.64 -17.63 8.25
N GLU A 36 8.75 -18.38 7.58
CA GLU A 36 9.08 -19.06 6.32
C GLU A 36 9.41 -18.07 5.19
N LEU A 37 8.67 -16.96 5.05
CA LEU A 37 8.95 -15.94 4.05
C LEU A 37 10.32 -15.30 4.25
N LEU A 38 10.66 -14.92 5.48
CA LEU A 38 11.95 -14.30 5.81
C LEU A 38 13.12 -15.27 5.60
N ALA A 39 13.02 -16.49 6.14
CA ALA A 39 14.07 -17.49 6.05
C ALA A 39 14.38 -17.91 4.59
N ASN A 40 13.39 -17.78 3.70
CA ASN A 40 13.49 -18.25 2.32
C ASN A 40 13.43 -17.13 1.27
N ARG A 41 13.50 -15.84 1.66
CA ARG A 41 13.22 -14.68 0.78
C ARG A 41 13.96 -14.64 -0.56
N SER A 42 15.14 -15.25 -0.65
CA SER A 42 15.93 -15.33 -1.89
C SER A 42 15.63 -16.58 -2.75
N ARG A 43 14.83 -17.52 -2.27
CA ARG A 43 14.49 -18.76 -3.00
C ARG A 43 13.42 -18.46 -4.06
N PRO A 44 13.48 -19.08 -5.25
CA PRO A 44 12.56 -18.77 -6.36
C PRO A 44 11.07 -18.86 -6.03
N LYS A 45 10.67 -19.76 -5.11
CA LYS A 45 9.26 -19.91 -4.71
C LYS A 45 8.77 -18.82 -3.74
N PHE A 46 9.68 -18.14 -3.06
CA PHE A 46 9.38 -17.23 -1.95
C PHE A 46 9.65 -15.76 -2.31
N VAL A 47 10.52 -15.49 -3.29
CA VAL A 47 10.88 -14.12 -3.69
C VAL A 47 9.66 -13.26 -4.04
N ARG A 48 8.73 -13.77 -4.85
CA ARG A 48 7.52 -13.02 -5.22
C ARG A 48 6.57 -12.81 -4.03
N PRO A 49 6.19 -13.85 -3.26
CA PRO A 49 5.39 -13.65 -2.05
C PRO A 49 6.03 -12.71 -1.02
N PHE A 50 7.35 -12.77 -0.85
CA PHE A 50 8.09 -11.88 0.03
C PHE A 50 7.91 -10.42 -0.40
N HIS A 51 8.25 -10.09 -1.65
CA HIS A 51 8.07 -8.74 -2.19
C HIS A 51 6.62 -8.27 -2.15
N LEU A 52 5.66 -9.14 -2.46
CA LEU A 52 4.23 -8.82 -2.34
C LEU A 52 3.81 -8.49 -0.91
N ALA A 53 4.47 -9.06 0.12
CA ALA A 53 4.16 -8.82 1.51
C ALA A 53 4.87 -7.57 2.07
N THR A 54 6.11 -7.32 1.65
CA THR A 54 7.01 -6.39 2.37
C THR A 54 7.38 -5.12 1.61
N ASP A 55 7.26 -5.09 0.27
CA ASP A 55 7.76 -3.95 -0.50
C ASP A 55 6.93 -2.69 -0.29
N LYS A 56 7.58 -1.53 -0.45
CA LYS A 56 6.89 -0.24 -0.53
C LYS A 56 5.90 -0.23 -1.68
N ARG A 57 4.74 0.40 -1.45
CA ARG A 57 3.69 0.53 -2.47
C ARG A 57 3.93 1.77 -3.34
N PRO A 58 3.74 1.69 -4.66
CA PRO A 58 3.87 2.84 -5.56
C PRO A 58 2.79 3.88 -5.26
N ALA A 59 2.92 5.07 -5.89
CA ALA A 59 1.97 6.17 -5.69
C ALA A 59 0.54 5.84 -6.18
N GLU A 60 0.42 4.96 -7.18
CA GLU A 60 -0.85 4.52 -7.76
C GLU A 60 -0.86 3.01 -7.95
N GLU A 61 -1.99 2.40 -7.61
CA GLU A 61 -2.26 0.99 -7.89
C GLU A 61 -3.62 0.85 -8.60
N LEU A 62 -3.68 0.00 -9.61
CA LEU A 62 -4.89 -0.28 -10.40
C LEU A 62 -5.01 -1.78 -10.61
N TYR A 63 -6.17 -2.35 -10.29
CA TYR A 63 -6.41 -3.79 -10.43
C TYR A 63 -7.71 -4.06 -11.17
N ASP A 64 -7.64 -5.01 -12.11
CA ASP A 64 -8.85 -5.64 -12.64
C ASP A 64 -9.30 -6.71 -11.65
N THR A 65 -10.23 -6.36 -10.78
CA THR A 65 -10.76 -7.25 -9.73
C THR A 65 -11.49 -8.48 -10.28
N VAL A 66 -11.87 -8.50 -11.56
CA VAL A 66 -12.50 -9.65 -12.19
C VAL A 66 -11.44 -10.62 -12.70
N ALA A 67 -10.43 -10.12 -13.41
CA ALA A 67 -9.34 -10.93 -13.94
C ALA A 67 -8.31 -11.34 -12.86
N ASP A 68 -8.14 -10.51 -11.83
CA ASP A 68 -7.24 -10.70 -10.69
C ASP A 68 -7.99 -10.44 -9.37
N PRO A 69 -8.77 -11.41 -8.88
CA PRO A 69 -9.53 -11.28 -7.62
C PRO A 69 -8.66 -11.04 -6.38
N HIS A 70 -7.35 -11.30 -6.48
CA HIS A 70 -6.40 -11.15 -5.39
C HIS A 70 -5.60 -9.84 -5.45
N ASN A 71 -5.80 -9.01 -6.49
CA ASN A 71 -5.13 -7.73 -6.67
C ASN A 71 -3.59 -7.83 -6.57
N LEU A 72 -3.00 -8.85 -7.17
CA LEU A 72 -1.56 -9.11 -7.14
C LEU A 72 -0.80 -8.45 -8.30
N THR A 73 -1.50 -8.02 -9.35
CA THR A 73 -0.90 -7.41 -10.55
C THR A 73 -1.34 -5.97 -10.69
N ASN A 74 -0.47 -5.03 -10.28
CA ASN A 74 -0.72 -3.61 -10.46
C ASN A 74 -0.59 -3.20 -11.93
N LEU A 75 -1.69 -2.69 -12.50
CA LEU A 75 -1.83 -2.24 -13.88
C LEU A 75 -1.66 -0.72 -14.05
N ALA A 76 -1.41 0.04 -12.98
CA ALA A 76 -1.37 1.51 -13.02
C ALA A 76 -0.30 2.06 -13.97
N GLY A 77 0.81 1.33 -14.18
CA GLY A 77 1.86 1.70 -15.13
C GLY A 77 1.60 1.28 -16.57
N ASN A 78 0.54 0.52 -16.87
CA ASN A 78 0.26 0.02 -18.20
C ASN A 78 -0.53 1.05 -19.03
N PRO A 79 0.00 1.56 -20.16
CA PRO A 79 -0.67 2.56 -20.99
C PRO A 79 -2.06 2.13 -21.50
N SER A 80 -2.27 0.83 -21.69
CA SER A 80 -3.55 0.27 -22.16
C SER A 80 -4.70 0.51 -21.16
N HIS A 81 -4.37 0.74 -19.89
CA HIS A 81 -5.34 0.99 -18.81
C HIS A 81 -5.35 2.46 -18.34
N ALA A 82 -4.68 3.36 -19.06
CA ALA A 82 -4.54 4.76 -18.66
C ALA A 82 -5.90 5.47 -18.54
N GLN A 83 -6.84 5.17 -19.44
CA GLN A 83 -8.17 5.79 -19.43
C GLN A 83 -8.94 5.46 -18.14
N ILE A 84 -9.06 4.16 -17.81
CA ILE A 84 -9.78 3.73 -16.59
C ILE A 84 -9.06 4.19 -15.32
N ARG A 85 -7.71 4.24 -15.32
CA ARG A 85 -6.93 4.81 -14.22
C ARG A 85 -7.31 6.28 -13.99
N THR A 86 -7.31 7.09 -15.04
CA THR A 86 -7.64 8.52 -14.94
C THR A 86 -9.08 8.75 -14.51
N GLU A 87 -10.03 7.96 -15.02
CA GLU A 87 -11.43 8.03 -14.63
C GLU A 87 -11.61 7.78 -13.12
N LEU A 88 -11.03 6.69 -12.59
CA LEU A 88 -11.12 6.35 -11.17
C LEU A 88 -10.33 7.32 -10.28
N ALA A 89 -9.20 7.84 -10.76
CA ALA A 89 -8.44 8.87 -10.06
C ALA A 89 -9.26 10.17 -9.90
N ASN A 90 -9.97 10.58 -10.95
CA ASN A 90 -10.86 11.74 -10.90
C ASN A 90 -12.07 11.50 -9.98
N LEU A 91 -12.66 10.30 -10.03
CA LEU A 91 -13.75 9.90 -9.14
C LEU A 91 -13.32 10.00 -7.67
N LEU A 92 -12.16 9.43 -7.32
CA LEU A 92 -11.60 9.50 -5.97
C LEU A 92 -11.32 10.96 -5.55
N GLN A 93 -10.73 11.77 -6.44
CA GLN A 93 -10.44 13.17 -6.18
C GLN A 93 -11.70 13.98 -5.89
N ASN A 94 -12.73 13.82 -6.72
CA ASN A 94 -14.00 14.51 -6.53
C ASN A 94 -14.70 14.10 -5.24
N TRP A 95 -14.66 12.80 -4.91
CA TRP A 95 -15.20 12.30 -3.65
C TRP A 95 -14.47 12.90 -2.44
N MET A 96 -13.13 12.89 -2.43
CA MET A 96 -12.33 13.50 -1.36
C MET A 96 -12.65 14.99 -1.16
N LEU A 97 -12.81 15.74 -2.26
CA LEU A 97 -13.20 17.16 -2.18
C LEU A 97 -14.62 17.33 -1.64
N GLY A 98 -15.56 16.50 -2.11
CA GLY A 98 -16.97 16.53 -1.69
C GLY A 98 -17.20 16.13 -0.23
N THR A 99 -16.30 15.32 0.35
CA THR A 99 -16.36 14.90 1.76
C THR A 99 -15.42 15.68 2.67
N ALA A 100 -14.76 16.73 2.14
CA ALA A 100 -13.77 17.52 2.87
C ALA A 100 -12.62 16.70 3.47
N ASP A 101 -12.20 15.62 2.79
CA ASP A 101 -10.99 14.89 3.13
C ASP A 101 -9.76 15.81 2.98
N PRO A 102 -8.96 16.04 4.03
CA PRO A 102 -7.77 16.88 3.97
C PRO A 102 -6.78 16.52 2.86
N ARG A 103 -6.73 15.25 2.44
CA ARG A 103 -5.88 14.77 1.33
C ARG A 103 -6.37 15.26 -0.04
N GLY A 104 -7.65 15.62 -0.17
CA GLY A 104 -8.23 16.14 -1.40
C GLY A 104 -7.66 17.50 -1.80
N THR A 105 -7.42 18.40 -0.84
CA THR A 105 -6.85 19.73 -1.08
C THR A 105 -5.36 19.81 -0.77
N SER A 106 -4.89 19.01 0.19
CA SER A 106 -3.47 18.92 0.57
C SER A 106 -3.01 17.45 0.61
N PRO A 107 -2.66 16.87 -0.55
CA PRO A 107 -2.28 15.46 -0.67
C PRO A 107 -1.17 14.97 0.27
N ARG A 108 -0.27 15.87 0.70
CA ARG A 108 0.84 15.57 1.62
C ARG A 108 0.66 16.19 3.01
N THR A 109 -0.58 16.46 3.41
CA THR A 109 -0.89 16.97 4.75
C THR A 109 -0.36 16.03 5.83
N THR A 110 0.13 16.62 6.92
CA THR A 110 0.63 15.91 8.12
C THR A 110 -0.45 15.75 9.18
N PHE A 111 -1.73 15.95 8.85
CA PHE A 111 -2.84 15.87 9.80
C PHE A 111 -2.75 14.61 10.68
N TRP A 112 -2.64 13.43 10.06
CA TRP A 112 -2.55 12.13 10.75
C TRP A 112 -1.22 11.88 11.47
N ASP A 113 -0.17 12.62 11.16
CA ASP A 113 1.11 12.52 11.88
C ASP A 113 1.07 13.31 13.20
N ASN A 114 0.07 14.19 13.37
CA ASN A 114 -0.05 15.10 14.52
C ASN A 114 -1.37 14.94 15.29
N THR A 115 -2.25 14.01 14.89
CA THR A 115 -3.47 13.73 15.65
C THR A 115 -3.12 13.08 16.98
N GLU A 116 -3.77 13.53 18.05
CA GLU A 116 -3.64 12.91 19.37
C GLU A 116 -4.08 11.44 19.32
N TYR A 117 -3.22 10.56 19.85
CA TYR A 117 -3.48 9.13 19.91
C TYR A 117 -4.28 8.80 21.17
N PHE A 118 -5.54 8.37 21.00
CA PHE A 118 -6.46 8.02 22.10
C PHE A 118 -6.50 6.51 22.40
N GLY A 119 -5.61 5.71 21.83
CA GLY A 119 -5.52 4.29 22.15
C GLY A 119 -4.95 4.11 23.56
N ALA A 120 -5.81 3.96 24.56
CA ALA A 120 -5.38 3.45 25.86
C ALA A 120 -4.90 2.00 25.68
N GLY A 121 -3.64 1.75 26.03
CA GLY A 121 -3.06 0.41 26.11
C GLY A 121 -3.52 -0.35 27.34
#